data_AF-A0A821XQ39-F1
#
_entry.id   AF-A0A821XQ39-F1
#
_cell.length_a   1.000
_cell.length_b   1.000
_cell.length_c   1.000
_cell.angle_alpha   90.00
_cell.angle_beta   90.00
_cell.angle_gamma   90.00
#
_symmetry.space_group_name_H-M   'P 1'
#
loop_
_entity.id
_entity.type
_entity.pdbx_description
1 polymer ?
#
loop_
_entity_poly.entity_id
_entity_poly.type
_entity_poly.pdbx_seq_one_letter_code
_entity_poly.pdbx_strand_id
1 'polypeptide(L)'
;MNFHSSFYSSNKRSDQDALILKCCKTQKQNNISSDDEYRNILRAGIKRPRVFIKREPSEKWHNPFNPFILNLVKSNLDIQFITEEYSCAQYVAEYVNKTNRGISNLQREIIKCMDEHPEFDVVEITRKLGVQMLNSVEIPNQEAAWYLQREPMSKSSSVIVYIRTMWPEERQKLKKTTKELVEMGIDDDSTDDSTERELVYKISKKA
;
A
#
# COMPACT_ATOMS: atom_id res chain seq x y z
N MET A 1 6.00 11.35 -30.71
CA MET A 1 6.00 9.87 -30.85
C MET A 1 4.66 9.45 -31.39
N ASN A 2 4.66 8.88 -32.59
CA ASN A 2 3.44 8.57 -33.35
C ASN A 2 2.65 7.44 -32.68
N PHE A 3 1.44 7.74 -32.23
CA PHE A 3 0.47 6.74 -31.80
C PHE A 3 -0.16 6.13 -33.05
N HIS A 4 0.19 4.88 -33.35
CA HIS A 4 -0.45 4.13 -34.40
C HIS A 4 -1.86 3.74 -33.92
N SER A 5 -2.90 4.35 -34.49
CA SER A 5 -4.28 3.93 -34.31
C SER A 5 -4.47 2.60 -35.04
N SER A 6 -4.44 1.48 -34.29
CA SER A 6 -4.90 0.21 -34.84
C SER A 6 -6.40 0.09 -34.57
N PHE A 7 -7.17 0.23 -35.65
CA PHE A 7 -8.59 -0.07 -35.73
C PHE A 7 -8.86 -1.48 -35.21
N TYR A 8 -9.55 -1.62 -34.09
CA TYR A 8 -10.13 -2.90 -33.66
C TYR A 8 -11.45 -3.14 -34.42
N SER A 9 -11.35 -3.71 -35.61
CA SER A 9 -12.45 -4.47 -36.21
C SER A 9 -11.89 -5.50 -37.18
N SER A 10 -12.38 -6.75 -37.07
CA SER A 10 -12.22 -7.89 -37.98
C SER A 10 -11.13 -8.92 -37.65
N ASN A 11 -11.34 -9.77 -36.62
CA ASN A 11 -11.28 -11.26 -36.74
C ASN A 11 -11.55 -11.97 -35.39
N LYS A 12 -12.82 -12.19 -35.02
CA LYS A 12 -13.16 -12.78 -33.70
C LYS A 12 -12.81 -14.28 -33.55
N ARG A 13 -12.44 -14.99 -34.63
CA ARG A 13 -12.25 -16.45 -34.61
C ARG A 13 -10.77 -16.86 -34.46
N SER A 14 -9.83 -16.17 -35.13
CA SER A 14 -8.39 -16.44 -34.99
C SER A 14 -7.81 -15.98 -33.65
N ASP A 15 -8.35 -14.91 -33.06
CA ASP A 15 -7.90 -14.40 -31.75
C ASP A 15 -8.37 -15.27 -30.59
N GLN A 16 -9.44 -16.06 -30.78
CA GLN A 16 -9.84 -17.08 -29.80
C GLN A 16 -8.84 -18.23 -29.78
N ASP A 17 -8.41 -18.71 -30.95
CA ASP A 17 -7.45 -19.81 -31.07
C ASP A 17 -6.06 -19.43 -30.52
N ALA A 18 -5.60 -18.20 -30.77
CA ALA A 18 -4.33 -17.70 -30.24
C ALA A 18 -4.34 -17.58 -28.69
N LEU A 19 -5.48 -17.21 -28.11
CA LEU A 19 -5.63 -17.02 -26.67
C LEU A 19 -5.79 -18.35 -25.92
N ILE A 20 -6.45 -19.34 -26.53
CA ILE A 20 -6.51 -20.73 -26.05
C ILE A 20 -5.10 -21.32 -26.02
N LEU A 21 -4.31 -21.12 -27.09
CA LEU A 21 -2.94 -21.62 -27.19
C LEU A 21 -2.00 -21.01 -26.12
N LYS A 22 -2.21 -19.74 -25.76
CA LYS A 22 -1.43 -19.03 -24.72
C LYS A 22 -1.78 -19.52 -23.32
N CYS A 23 -3.07 -19.75 -23.04
CA CYS A 23 -3.53 -20.30 -21.76
C CYS A 23 -2.97 -21.72 -21.54
N CYS A 24 -2.98 -22.58 -22.56
CA CYS A 24 -2.40 -23.92 -22.48
C CYS A 24 -0.89 -23.94 -22.16
N LYS A 25 -0.12 -22.94 -22.62
CA LYS A 25 1.32 -22.85 -22.31
C LYS A 25 1.57 -22.54 -20.83
N THR A 26 0.79 -21.63 -20.25
CA THR A 26 0.91 -21.28 -18.82
C THR A 26 0.33 -22.36 -17.90
N GLN A 27 -0.73 -23.05 -18.33
CA GLN A 27 -1.28 -24.22 -17.61
C GLN A 27 -0.25 -25.35 -17.50
N LYS A 28 0.43 -25.70 -18.60
CA LYS A 28 1.48 -26.73 -18.62
C LYS A 28 2.68 -26.40 -17.73
N GLN A 29 3.08 -25.14 -17.64
CA GLN A 29 4.15 -24.69 -16.73
C GLN A 29 3.79 -24.85 -15.24
N ASN A 30 2.50 -24.89 -14.91
CA ASN A 30 2.00 -25.06 -13.55
C ASN A 30 1.41 -26.47 -13.31
N ASN A 31 1.75 -27.45 -14.15
CA ASN A 31 1.24 -28.84 -14.09
C ASN A 31 -0.29 -28.98 -14.15
N ILE A 32 -1.01 -28.03 -14.75
CA ILE A 32 -2.46 -28.11 -14.94
C ILE A 32 -2.73 -28.79 -16.28
N SER A 33 -3.38 -29.95 -16.23
CA SER A 33 -3.49 -30.86 -17.39
C SER A 33 -4.74 -30.65 -18.23
N SER A 34 -5.79 -30.01 -17.68
CA SER A 34 -7.06 -29.74 -18.37
C SER A 34 -7.67 -28.39 -17.99
N ASP A 35 -8.43 -27.78 -18.91
CA ASP A 35 -9.24 -26.58 -18.65
C ASP A 35 -10.26 -26.80 -17.53
N ASP A 36 -10.76 -28.02 -17.35
CA ASP A 36 -11.69 -28.36 -16.28
C ASP A 36 -11.01 -28.37 -14.91
N GLU A 37 -9.76 -28.83 -14.86
CA GLU A 37 -8.94 -28.79 -13.65
C GLU A 37 -8.64 -27.34 -13.26
N TYR A 38 -8.29 -26.49 -14.24
CA TYR A 38 -8.14 -25.05 -14.02
C TYR A 38 -9.42 -24.40 -13.47
N ARG A 39 -10.58 -24.71 -14.05
CA ARG A 39 -11.87 -24.19 -13.58
C ARG A 39 -12.22 -24.69 -12.17
N ASN A 40 -11.90 -25.94 -11.84
CA ASN A 40 -12.13 -26.50 -10.52
C ASN A 40 -11.22 -25.88 -9.44
N ILE A 41 -9.94 -25.64 -9.76
CA ILE A 41 -9.02 -24.89 -8.89
C ILE A 41 -9.53 -23.47 -8.65
N LEU A 42 -9.97 -22.78 -9.70
CA LEU A 42 -10.58 -21.46 -9.57
C LEU A 42 -11.81 -21.50 -8.65
N ARG A 43 -12.70 -22.49 -8.82
CA ARG A 43 -13.90 -22.66 -8.00
C ARG A 43 -13.58 -22.93 -6.53
N ALA A 44 -12.53 -23.68 -6.23
CA ALA A 44 -12.14 -24.00 -4.84
C ALA A 44 -11.86 -22.74 -3.99
N GLY A 45 -11.35 -21.66 -4.61
CA GLY A 45 -11.04 -20.40 -3.92
C GLY A 45 -12.17 -19.36 -3.90
N ILE A 46 -13.31 -19.62 -4.56
CA ILE A 46 -14.37 -18.62 -4.74
C ILE A 46 -15.52 -18.93 -3.78
N LYS A 47 -15.59 -18.18 -2.67
CA LYS A 47 -16.67 -18.29 -1.67
C LYS A 47 -17.93 -17.47 -2.00
N ARG A 48 -17.81 -16.50 -2.91
CA ARG A 48 -18.87 -15.56 -3.29
C ARG A 48 -18.90 -15.35 -4.81
N PRO A 49 -20.04 -15.02 -5.43
CA PRO A 49 -20.11 -14.74 -6.86
C PRO A 49 -19.08 -13.68 -7.27
N ARG A 50 -18.18 -14.03 -8.19
CA ARG A 50 -17.11 -13.15 -8.67
C ARG A 50 -17.06 -13.13 -10.19
N VAL A 51 -16.96 -11.93 -10.75
CA VAL A 51 -16.79 -11.71 -12.19
C VAL A 51 -15.30 -11.63 -12.50
N PHE A 52 -14.82 -12.51 -13.36
CA PHE A 52 -13.46 -12.45 -13.90
C PHE A 52 -13.48 -11.81 -15.28
N ILE A 53 -12.69 -10.76 -15.45
CA ILE A 53 -12.50 -10.11 -16.74
C ILE A 53 -11.48 -10.93 -17.53
N LYS A 54 -11.75 -11.13 -18.82
CA LYS A 54 -10.82 -11.78 -19.75
C LYS A 54 -9.52 -10.98 -19.81
N ARG A 55 -8.38 -11.62 -19.53
CA ARG A 55 -7.05 -11.01 -19.51
C ARG A 55 -5.99 -11.97 -20.00
N GLU A 56 -4.90 -11.43 -20.55
CA GLU A 56 -3.66 -12.19 -20.72
C GLU A 56 -2.81 -12.19 -19.43
N PRO A 57 -1.95 -13.20 -19.20
CA PRO A 57 -1.05 -13.23 -18.03
C PRO A 57 -0.12 -12.02 -17.92
N SER A 58 0.25 -11.41 -19.06
CA SER A 58 1.01 -10.16 -19.13
C SER A 58 0.26 -8.98 -18.53
N GLU A 59 -1.07 -9.02 -18.54
CA GLU A 59 -1.95 -7.93 -18.12
C GLU A 59 -2.36 -8.03 -16.64
N LYS A 60 -1.74 -8.93 -15.87
CA LYS A 60 -2.11 -9.18 -14.47
C LYS A 60 -2.03 -7.93 -13.59
N TRP A 61 -1.14 -6.99 -13.91
CA TRP A 61 -0.90 -5.76 -13.16
C TRP A 61 -1.70 -4.55 -13.65
N HIS A 62 -2.53 -4.71 -14.68
CA HIS A 62 -3.37 -3.60 -15.17
C HIS A 62 -4.71 -3.57 -14.42
N ASN A 63 -5.12 -2.41 -13.96
CA ASN A 63 -6.46 -2.25 -13.40
C ASN A 63 -7.53 -2.38 -14.50
N PRO A 64 -8.73 -2.88 -14.18
CA PRO A 64 -9.82 -2.87 -15.14
C PRO A 64 -10.21 -1.44 -15.50
N PHE A 65 -10.28 -1.14 -16.79
CA PHE A 65 -10.64 0.17 -17.30
C PHE A 65 -11.67 0.07 -18.42
N ASN A 66 -12.41 1.15 -18.65
CA ASN A 66 -13.25 1.30 -19.82
C ASN A 66 -12.46 2.08 -20.89
N PRO A 67 -12.19 1.50 -22.08
CA PRO A 67 -11.41 2.18 -23.12
C PRO A 67 -11.98 3.54 -23.54
N PHE A 68 -13.29 3.70 -23.55
CA PHE A 68 -13.93 4.97 -23.89
C PHE A 68 -13.65 6.05 -22.84
N ILE A 69 -13.85 5.71 -21.55
CA ILE A 69 -13.60 6.63 -20.44
C ILE A 69 -12.11 6.95 -20.34
N LEU A 70 -11.24 5.95 -20.53
CA LEU A 70 -9.80 6.14 -20.50
C LEU A 70 -9.34 7.13 -21.59
N ASN A 71 -9.91 7.06 -22.79
CA ASN A 71 -9.58 7.99 -23.88
C ASN A 71 -9.99 9.45 -23.58
N LEU A 72 -11.08 9.63 -22.81
CA LEU A 72 -11.58 10.95 -22.43
C LEU A 72 -10.81 11.54 -21.24
N VAL A 73 -10.71 10.79 -20.15
CA VAL A 73 -10.18 11.27 -18.86
C VAL A 73 -8.66 11.14 -18.80
N LYS A 74 -8.07 10.18 -19.54
CA LYS A 74 -6.64 9.87 -19.57
C LYS A 74 -6.01 9.70 -18.17
N SER A 75 -6.79 9.17 -17.23
CA SER A 75 -6.38 8.89 -15.85
C SER A 75 -6.40 7.40 -15.56
N ASN A 76 -5.75 7.00 -14.46
CA ASN A 76 -5.92 5.66 -13.93
C ASN A 76 -7.40 5.40 -13.60
N LEU A 77 -7.90 4.20 -13.92
CA LEU A 77 -9.28 3.77 -13.66
C LEU A 77 -9.25 2.45 -12.90
N ASP A 78 -10.17 2.29 -11.95
CA ASP A 78 -10.38 1.06 -11.19
C ASP A 78 -11.88 0.77 -11.18
N ILE A 79 -12.34 0.07 -12.22
CA ILE A 79 -13.76 -0.25 -12.41
C ILE A 79 -14.00 -1.68 -11.94
N GLN A 80 -14.97 -1.87 -11.04
CA GLN A 80 -15.33 -3.19 -10.52
C GLN A 80 -16.84 -3.42 -10.68
N PHE A 81 -17.22 -4.66 -11.03
CA PHE A 81 -18.62 -5.05 -11.12
C PHE A 81 -19.17 -5.32 -9.72
N ILE A 82 -20.31 -4.72 -9.42
CA ILE A 82 -21.05 -4.98 -8.18
C ILE A 82 -21.96 -6.17 -8.43
N THR A 83 -21.68 -7.30 -7.78
CA THR A 83 -22.49 -8.52 -7.89
C THR A 83 -23.61 -8.59 -6.84
N GLU A 84 -23.43 -7.92 -5.70
CA GLU A 84 -24.37 -7.90 -4.57
C GLU A 84 -24.39 -6.51 -3.91
N GLU A 85 -25.53 -6.09 -3.39
CA GLU A 85 -25.72 -4.77 -2.76
C GLU A 85 -24.84 -4.60 -1.52
N TYR A 86 -24.69 -5.67 -0.71
CA TYR A 86 -23.82 -5.68 0.46
C TYR A 86 -22.35 -5.49 0.11
N SER A 87 -21.91 -5.94 -1.08
CA SER A 87 -20.53 -5.74 -1.53
C SER A 87 -20.23 -4.25 -1.76
N CYS A 88 -21.23 -3.47 -2.19
CA CYS A 88 -21.12 -2.03 -2.33
C CYS A 88 -20.98 -1.34 -0.95
N ALA A 89 -21.85 -1.69 0.01
CA ALA A 89 -21.80 -1.14 1.36
C ALA A 89 -20.47 -1.47 2.07
N GLN A 90 -19.99 -2.71 1.94
CA GLN A 90 -18.69 -3.12 2.46
C GLN A 90 -17.55 -2.32 1.83
N TYR A 91 -17.56 -2.12 0.50
CA TYR A 91 -16.54 -1.32 -0.18
C TYR A 91 -16.47 0.11 0.35
N VAL A 92 -17.63 0.77 0.52
CA VAL A 92 -17.70 2.13 1.08
C VAL A 92 -17.18 2.15 2.52
N ALA A 93 -17.59 1.20 3.35
CA ALA A 93 -17.12 1.10 4.73
C ALA A 93 -15.61 0.87 4.82
N GLU A 94 -15.05 0.01 3.96
CA GLU A 94 -13.61 -0.20 3.87
C GLU A 94 -12.86 1.05 3.40
N TYR A 95 -13.45 1.84 2.49
CA TYR A 95 -12.85 3.07 1.98
C TYR A 95 -12.83 4.17 3.04
N VAL A 96 -13.93 4.37 3.77
CA VAL A 96 -13.99 5.30 4.91
C VAL A 96 -12.97 4.93 5.97
N ASN A 97 -12.81 3.63 6.23
CA ASN A 97 -11.84 3.11 7.20
C ASN A 97 -10.41 2.95 6.62
N LYS A 98 -10.13 3.41 5.40
CA LYS A 98 -8.83 3.19 4.74
C LYS A 98 -7.66 3.79 5.52
N THR A 99 -7.85 4.96 6.12
CA THR A 99 -6.83 5.64 6.95
C THR A 99 -6.55 4.89 8.25
N ASN A 100 -7.55 4.22 8.79
CA ASN A 100 -7.44 3.44 10.03
C ASN A 100 -7.05 1.98 9.79
N ARG A 101 -6.98 1.55 8.52
CA ARG A 101 -6.68 0.17 8.14
C ARG A 101 -5.26 -0.18 8.56
N GLY A 102 -5.13 -1.19 9.41
CA GLY A 102 -3.84 -1.73 9.86
C GLY A 102 -3.33 -1.18 11.19
N ILE A 103 -3.81 -0.02 11.67
CA ILE A 103 -3.41 0.55 12.97
C ILE A 103 -3.83 -0.40 14.10
N SER A 104 -5.08 -0.89 14.07
CA SER A 104 -5.57 -1.82 15.10
C SER A 104 -4.83 -3.17 15.11
N ASN A 105 -4.34 -3.62 13.95
CA ASN A 105 -3.56 -4.86 13.89
C ASN A 105 -2.16 -4.63 14.43
N LEU A 106 -1.53 -3.49 14.08
CA LEU A 106 -0.23 -3.10 14.63
C LEU A 106 -0.29 -2.97 16.16
N GLN A 107 -1.32 -2.30 16.68
CA GLN A 107 -1.54 -2.18 18.13
C GLN A 107 -1.69 -3.54 18.81
N ARG A 108 -2.43 -4.46 18.19
CA ARG A 108 -2.62 -5.81 18.74
C ARG A 108 -1.31 -6.61 18.76
N GLU A 109 -0.49 -6.50 17.71
CA GLU A 109 0.84 -7.13 17.66
C GLU A 109 1.81 -6.48 18.66
N ILE A 110 1.72 -5.16 18.89
CA ILE A 110 2.51 -4.49 19.94
C ILE A 110 2.15 -5.05 21.32
N ILE A 111 0.85 -5.09 21.66
CA ILE A 111 0.37 -5.61 22.95
C ILE A 111 0.82 -7.06 23.13
N LYS A 112 0.65 -7.88 22.09
CA LYS A 112 1.10 -9.28 22.12
C LYS A 112 2.61 -9.41 22.33
N CYS A 113 3.43 -8.58 21.67
CA CYS A 113 4.88 -8.57 21.88
C CYS A 113 5.26 -8.11 23.29
N MET A 114 4.49 -7.20 23.89
CA MET A 114 4.69 -6.75 25.28
C MET A 114 4.34 -7.86 26.29
N ASP A 115 3.24 -8.58 26.05
CA ASP A 115 2.80 -9.69 26.91
C ASP A 115 3.76 -10.88 26.84
N GLU A 116 4.30 -11.18 25.65
CA GLU A 116 5.28 -12.26 25.44
C GLU A 116 6.68 -11.94 25.98
N HIS A 117 7.03 -10.65 26.03
CA HIS A 117 8.36 -10.17 26.45
C HIS A 117 8.25 -9.01 27.45
N PRO A 118 7.84 -9.29 28.71
CA PRO A 118 7.73 -8.27 29.75
C PRO A 118 9.09 -7.66 30.15
N GLU A 119 10.20 -8.28 29.75
CA GLU A 119 11.57 -7.81 29.98
C GLU A 119 12.02 -6.71 29.02
N PHE A 120 11.34 -6.53 27.88
CA PHE A 120 11.76 -5.56 26.86
C PHE A 120 11.26 -4.15 27.16
N ASP A 121 12.16 -3.17 26.99
CA ASP A 121 11.78 -1.76 26.98
C ASP A 121 11.03 -1.42 25.67
N VAL A 122 10.23 -0.35 25.69
CA VAL A 122 9.41 0.11 24.55
C VAL A 122 10.25 0.31 23.28
N VAL A 123 11.50 0.76 23.43
CA VAL A 123 12.44 0.92 22.31
C VAL A 123 12.81 -0.42 21.69
N GLU A 124 13.03 -1.45 22.50
CA GLU A 124 13.40 -2.79 22.03
C GLU A 124 12.23 -3.48 21.35
N ILE A 125 11.03 -3.33 21.89
CA ILE A 125 9.78 -3.82 21.29
C ILE A 125 9.56 -3.16 19.93
N THR A 126 9.74 -1.85 19.84
CA THR A 126 9.62 -1.11 18.58
C THR A 126 10.65 -1.59 17.56
N ARG A 127 11.89 -1.85 17.98
CA ARG A 127 12.95 -2.40 17.11
C ARG A 127 12.58 -3.80 16.60
N LYS A 128 12.12 -4.69 17.48
CA LYS A 128 11.71 -6.06 17.12
C LYS A 128 10.56 -6.05 16.11
N LEU A 129 9.55 -5.22 16.36
CA LEU A 129 8.42 -5.04 15.46
C LEU A 129 8.86 -4.46 14.11
N GLY A 130 9.76 -3.48 14.11
CA GLY A 130 10.33 -2.92 12.88
C GLY A 130 11.03 -3.97 12.02
N VAL A 131 11.79 -4.89 12.64
CA VAL A 131 12.43 -6.02 11.93
C VAL A 131 11.38 -6.99 11.38
N GLN A 132 10.34 -7.32 12.17
CA GLN A 132 9.26 -8.17 11.69
C GLN A 132 8.51 -7.56 10.49
N MET A 133 8.23 -6.25 10.53
CA MET A 133 7.61 -5.54 9.41
C MET A 133 8.50 -5.60 8.16
N LEU A 134 9.81 -5.35 8.29
CA LEU A 134 10.75 -5.45 7.17
C LEU A 134 10.80 -6.86 6.57
N ASN A 135 10.77 -7.90 7.41
CA ASN A 135 10.77 -9.29 6.95
C ASN A 135 9.44 -9.71 6.30
N SER A 136 8.33 -9.03 6.61
CA SER A 136 7.01 -9.32 6.03
C SER A 136 6.82 -8.72 4.64
N VAL A 137 7.64 -7.74 4.25
CA VAL A 137 7.53 -7.03 2.98
C VAL A 137 8.55 -7.59 2.00
N GLU A 138 8.08 -7.99 0.81
CA GLU A 138 8.96 -8.30 -0.31
C GLU A 138 9.53 -7.00 -0.89
N ILE A 139 10.85 -6.83 -0.84
CA ILE A 139 11.55 -5.65 -1.34
C ILE A 139 12.40 -6.05 -2.55
N PRO A 140 12.30 -5.35 -3.70
CA PRO A 140 13.16 -5.64 -4.84
C PRO A 140 14.64 -5.34 -4.51
N ASN A 141 15.57 -6.09 -5.11
CA ASN A 141 17.01 -5.98 -4.82
C ASN A 141 17.56 -4.55 -4.90
N GLN A 142 17.07 -3.74 -5.84
CA GLN A 142 17.50 -2.35 -6.03
C GLN A 142 17.11 -1.47 -4.83
N GLU A 143 15.89 -1.65 -4.32
CA GLU A 143 15.37 -0.92 -3.16
C GLU A 143 16.02 -1.40 -1.86
N ALA A 144 16.28 -2.70 -1.74
CA ALA A 144 17.02 -3.26 -0.60
C ALA A 144 18.44 -2.72 -0.51
N ALA A 145 19.15 -2.60 -1.65
CA ALA A 145 20.48 -1.99 -1.70
C ALA A 145 20.45 -0.51 -1.29
N TRP A 146 19.45 0.25 -1.73
CA TRP A 146 19.24 1.65 -1.34
C TRP A 146 18.97 1.80 0.16
N TYR A 147 18.14 0.91 0.71
CA TYR A 147 17.81 0.86 2.13
C TYR A 147 19.03 0.51 2.99
N LEU A 148 19.86 -0.45 2.57
CA LEU A 148 21.12 -0.82 3.23
C LEU A 148 22.13 0.34 3.28
N GLN A 149 22.15 1.18 2.24
CA GLN A 149 22.97 2.39 2.20
C GLN A 149 22.46 3.52 3.11
N ARG A 150 21.29 3.33 3.75
CA ARG A 150 20.59 4.35 4.56
C ARG A 150 20.32 5.62 3.78
N GLU A 151 20.18 5.51 2.46
CA GLU A 151 19.78 6.62 1.62
C GLU A 151 18.28 6.89 1.81
N PRO A 152 17.85 8.17 1.77
CA PRO A 152 16.45 8.50 1.91
C PRO A 152 15.66 8.00 0.70
N MET A 153 14.49 7.40 0.94
CA MET A 153 13.61 6.81 -0.09
C MET A 153 13.04 7.85 -1.06
N SER A 154 13.01 9.11 -0.65
CA SER A 154 12.59 10.23 -1.49
C SER A 154 13.48 11.43 -1.24
N LYS A 155 13.82 12.15 -2.31
CA LYS A 155 14.50 13.44 -2.28
C LYS A 155 13.61 14.42 -3.06
N SER A 156 13.34 15.59 -2.48
CA SER A 156 12.58 16.67 -3.10
C SER A 156 13.46 17.90 -3.19
N SER A 157 13.29 18.66 -4.28
CA SER A 157 13.93 19.97 -4.44
C SER A 157 13.30 21.04 -3.54
N SER A 158 12.04 20.85 -3.17
CA SER A 158 11.24 21.78 -2.37
C SER A 158 11.17 21.34 -0.91
N VAL A 159 11.32 22.29 0.01
CA VAL A 159 11.09 22.07 1.44
C VAL A 159 9.60 22.17 1.70
N ILE A 160 9.01 21.14 2.29
CA ILE A 160 7.62 21.15 2.74
C ILE A 160 7.62 21.59 4.20
N VAL A 161 7.10 22.78 4.46
CA VAL A 161 6.88 23.29 5.82
C VAL A 161 5.42 23.09 6.17
N TYR A 162 5.16 22.36 7.25
CA TYR A 162 3.80 22.13 7.72
C TYR A 162 3.35 23.30 8.59
N ILE A 163 2.40 24.10 8.08
CA ILE A 163 1.79 25.19 8.84
C ILE A 163 0.55 24.64 9.55
N ARG A 164 0.57 24.64 10.89
CA ARG A 164 -0.58 24.23 11.70
C ARG A 164 -1.72 25.24 11.57
N THR A 165 -2.87 24.80 11.08
CA THR A 165 -4.10 25.60 10.96
C THR A 165 -5.05 25.46 12.16
N MET A 166 -4.74 24.58 13.13
CA MET A 166 -5.54 24.36 14.34
C MET A 166 -5.29 25.42 15.41
N TRP A 167 -6.29 25.63 16.27
CA TRP A 167 -6.21 26.51 17.43
C TRP A 167 -5.08 26.08 18.37
N PRO A 168 -4.35 27.02 19.02
CA PRO A 168 -3.22 26.70 19.89
C PRO A 168 -3.49 25.62 20.95
N GLU A 169 -4.72 25.58 21.46
CA GLU A 169 -5.15 24.65 22.50
C GLU A 169 -5.33 23.20 21.99
N GLU A 170 -5.67 23.04 20.71
CA GLU A 170 -5.92 21.74 20.07
C GLU A 170 -4.66 21.17 19.40
N ARG A 171 -3.55 21.93 19.40
CA ARG A 171 -2.32 21.48 18.76
C ARG A 171 -1.72 20.33 19.54
N GLN A 172 -1.38 19.27 18.83
CA GLN A 172 -0.56 18.20 19.38
C GLN A 172 0.81 18.76 19.80
N LYS A 173 1.13 18.57 21.09
CA LYS A 173 2.41 18.94 21.70
C LYS A 173 3.22 17.68 21.97
N LEU A 174 4.52 17.72 21.71
CA LEU A 174 5.43 16.66 22.13
C LEU A 174 6.19 17.13 23.36
N LYS A 175 6.31 16.27 24.37
CA LYS A 175 7.17 16.53 25.52
C LYS A 175 8.62 16.68 25.05
N LYS A 176 9.30 17.74 25.50
CA LYS A 176 10.73 17.96 25.26
C LYS A 176 11.52 16.79 25.88
N THR A 177 12.64 16.42 25.27
CA THR A 177 13.49 15.39 25.90
C THR A 177 14.11 15.93 27.18
N THR A 178 14.40 15.06 28.14
CA THR A 178 14.95 15.44 29.45
C THR A 178 16.27 16.24 29.31
N LYS A 179 17.08 15.91 28.30
CA LYS A 179 18.31 16.65 27.99
C LYS A 179 18.04 18.10 27.57
N GLU A 180 17.04 18.31 26.72
CA GLU A 180 16.65 19.65 26.25
C GLU A 180 16.04 20.48 27.37
N LEU A 181 15.28 19.85 28.27
CA LEU A 181 14.72 20.53 29.45
C LEU A 181 15.82 21.02 30.40
N VAL A 182 16.83 20.17 30.65
CA VAL A 182 18.00 20.51 31.48
C VAL A 182 18.83 21.61 30.85
N GLU A 183 19.06 21.55 29.53
CA GLU A 183 19.82 22.57 28.80
C GLU A 183 19.10 23.92 28.75
N MET A 184 17.76 23.92 28.76
CA MET A 184 16.94 25.12 28.85
C MET A 184 16.76 25.64 30.29
N GLY A 185 17.30 24.96 31.30
CA GLY A 185 17.21 25.38 32.70
C GLY A 185 15.77 25.47 33.21
N ILE A 186 14.86 24.66 32.65
CA ILE A 186 13.44 24.65 33.00
C ILE A 186 13.27 23.87 34.31
N ASP A 187 12.71 24.53 35.32
CA ASP A 187 12.43 23.93 36.63
C ASP A 187 11.27 22.92 36.53
N ASP A 188 11.25 21.90 37.40
CA ASP A 188 10.34 20.74 37.30
C ASP A 188 8.84 21.13 37.41
N ASP A 189 8.54 22.32 37.95
CA ASP A 189 7.19 22.90 38.09
C ASP A 189 6.74 23.77 36.89
N SER A 190 7.56 23.91 35.85
CA SER A 190 7.23 24.74 34.68
C SER A 190 6.25 24.05 33.72
N THR A 191 5.22 24.79 33.27
CA THR A 191 4.22 24.31 32.30
C THR A 191 4.71 24.32 30.84
N ASP A 192 5.93 24.83 30.59
CA ASP A 192 6.56 24.86 29.25
C ASP A 192 7.50 23.66 29.02
N ASP A 193 7.05 22.46 29.39
CA ASP A 193 7.78 21.20 29.20
C ASP A 193 7.57 20.58 27.81
N SER A 194 6.75 21.21 26.98
CA SER A 194 6.31 20.67 25.70
C SER A 194 6.66 21.60 24.54
N THR A 195 7.10 21.03 23.43
CA THR A 195 7.32 21.77 22.18
C THR A 195 6.20 21.52 21.20
N GLU A 196 5.74 22.61 20.58
CA GLU A 196 5.09 22.56 19.27
C GLU A 196 6.18 22.35 18.20
N ARG A 197 6.88 21.21 18.20
CA ARG A 197 7.81 20.88 17.12
C ARG A 197 7.05 20.78 15.81
N GLU A 198 7.52 21.48 14.78
CA GLU A 198 7.09 21.23 13.41
C GLU A 198 7.44 19.77 13.08
N LEU A 199 6.47 18.98 12.60
CA LEU A 199 6.77 17.76 11.87
C LEU A 199 7.35 18.18 10.51
N VAL A 200 8.58 18.68 10.51
CA VAL A 200 9.33 18.88 9.28
C VAL A 200 9.63 17.49 8.77
N TYR A 201 8.91 17.06 7.73
CA TYR A 201 9.36 15.95 6.93
C TYR A 201 10.74 16.33 6.39
N LYS A 202 11.80 15.82 7.02
CA LYS A 202 13.18 15.98 6.53
C LYS A 202 13.31 15.15 5.26
N ILE A 203 12.81 15.68 4.16
CA ILE A 203 13.22 15.23 2.83
C ILE A 203 14.62 15.79 2.64
N SER A 204 15.59 14.90 2.47
CA SER A 204 16.99 15.25 2.26
C SER A 204 17.11 16.21 1.07
N LYS A 205 17.59 17.44 1.35
CA LYS A 205 18.01 18.40 0.34
C LYS A 205 19.31 17.91 -0.28
N LYS A 206 19.40 17.93 -1.61
CA LYS A 206 20.66 17.75 -2.32
C LYS A 206 21.55 18.98 -2.06
N ALA A 207 22.76 18.76 -1.59
CA ALA A 207 23.87 19.72 -1.75
C ALA A 207 24.44 19.57 -3.16
#